data_AF-A0A7G4RDZ3-F1
#
_entry.id   AF-A0A7G4RDZ3-F1
#
_cell.length_a   1.000
_cell.length_b   1.000
_cell.length_c   1.000
_cell.angle_alpha   90.00
_cell.angle_beta   90.00
_cell.angle_gamma   90.00
#
_symmetry.space_group_name_H-M   'P 1'
#
loop_
_entity.id
_entity.type
_entity.pdbx_description
1 polymer ?
#
loop_
_entity_poly.entity_id
_entity_poly.type
_entity_poly.pdbx_seq_one_letter_code
_entity_poly.pdbx_strand_id
1 'polypeptide(L)' 'MLTAAFIFLVIAIVSGYIAFKGTDPTSTPNAKIVFYISTLIFLLLLIIYIFHSPPPATTEIQNPLLN' A
#
# COMPACT_ATOMS: atom_id res chain seq x y z
N MET A 1 2.37 -7.36 1.63
CA MET A 1 2.73 -5.92 1.52
C MET A 1 2.35 -5.33 0.17
N LEU A 2 2.79 -5.92 -0.95
CA LEU A 2 2.44 -5.44 -2.30
C LEU A 2 0.92 -5.44 -2.58
N THR A 3 0.20 -6.49 -2.16
CA THR A 3 -1.26 -6.58 -2.31
C THR A 3 -2.00 -5.42 -1.63
N ALA A 4 -1.56 -5.05 -0.42
CA ALA A 4 -2.15 -3.93 0.31
C ALA A 4 -1.88 -2.58 -0.39
N ALA A 5 -0.65 -2.39 -0.90
CA ALA A 5 -0.31 -1.20 -1.69
C ALA A 5 -1.20 -1.09 -2.95
N PHE A 6 -1.41 -2.20 -3.67
CA PHE A 6 -2.29 -2.22 -4.83
C PHE A 6 -3.74 -1.85 -4.49
N ILE A 7 -4.27 -2.32 -3.36
CA ILE A 7 -5.64 -1.97 -2.92
C ILE A 7 -5.75 -0.45 -2.67
N PHE A 8 -4.78 0.14 -1.96
CA PHE A 8 -4.77 1.58 -1.71
C PHE A 8 -4.59 2.40 -3.00
N LEU A 9 -3.83 1.90 -3.96
CA LEU A 9 -3.69 2.52 -5.28
C LEU A 9 -5.02 2.59 -6.02
N VAL A 10 -5.78 1.49 -6.05
CA VAL A 10 -7.10 1.46 -6.71
C VAL A 10 -8.06 2.43 -6.05
N ILE A 11 -8.10 2.48 -4.71
CA ILE A 11 -8.95 3.41 -3.96
C ILE A 11 -8.57 4.86 -4.28
N ALA A 12 -7.27 5.19 -4.32
CA ALA A 12 -6.79 6.52 -4.67
C ALA A 12 -7.21 6.92 -6.10
N ILE A 13 -7.11 6.00 -7.07
CA ILE A 13 -7.53 6.28 -8.45
C ILE A 13 -9.05 6.58 -8.50
N VAL A 14 -9.87 5.75 -7.84
CA VAL A 14 -11.33 5.93 -7.82
C VAL A 14 -11.73 7.22 -7.10
N SER A 15 -11.14 7.51 -5.94
CA SER A 15 -11.45 8.73 -5.19
C SER A 15 -10.99 9.99 -5.93
N GLY A 16 -9.81 9.93 -6.57
CA GLY A 16 -9.31 11.01 -7.41
C GLY A 16 -10.24 11.27 -8.59
N TYR A 17 -10.67 10.21 -9.27
CA TYR A 17 -11.63 10.31 -10.37
C TYR A 17 -12.92 11.01 -9.96
N ILE A 18 -13.51 10.63 -8.82
CA ILE A 18 -14.72 11.27 -8.27
C ILE A 18 -14.46 12.75 -7.92
N ALA A 19 -13.31 13.06 -7.31
CA ALA A 19 -12.95 14.42 -6.94
C ALA A 19 -12.79 15.37 -8.15
N PHE A 20 -12.31 14.87 -9.30
CA PHE A 20 -12.12 15.68 -10.51
C PHE A 20 -13.37 15.72 -11.41
N LYS A 21 -14.27 14.74 -11.32
CA LYS A 21 -15.47 14.71 -12.17
C LYS A 21 -16.58 15.68 -11.75
N GLY A 22 -16.50 16.27 -10.56
CA GLY A 22 -17.49 17.24 -10.10
C GLY A 22 -18.90 16.68 -9.98
N THR A 23 -19.05 15.36 -9.77
CA THR A 23 -20.35 14.66 -9.80
C THR A 23 -21.31 15.10 -8.70
N ASP A 24 -20.83 15.75 -7.63
CA ASP A 24 -21.64 16.48 -6.65
C ASP A 24 -20.73 17.42 -5.81
N PRO A 25 -21.04 18.73 -5.65
CA PRO A 25 -20.24 19.67 -4.86
C PRO A 25 -20.10 19.25 -3.38
N THR A 26 -21.05 18.49 -2.83
CA THR A 26 -20.95 17.97 -1.44
C THR A 26 -20.04 16.74 -1.31
N SER A 27 -19.89 15.95 -2.38
CA SER A 27 -19.03 14.74 -2.40
C SER A 27 -17.54 15.05 -2.61
N THR A 28 -17.26 16.18 -3.25
CA THR A 28 -15.91 16.61 -3.63
C THR A 28 -14.93 16.77 -2.45
N PRO A 29 -15.28 17.43 -1.32
CA PRO A 29 -14.36 17.55 -0.19
C PRO A 29 -14.06 16.19 0.48
N ASN A 30 -15.06 15.31 0.58
CA ASN A 30 -14.88 13.98 1.18
C ASN A 30 -13.98 13.10 0.31
N ALA A 31 -14.19 13.12 -1.02
CA ALA A 31 -13.36 12.38 -1.97
C ALA A 31 -11.89 12.83 -1.93
N LYS A 32 -11.64 14.14 -1.74
CA LYS A 32 -10.29 14.68 -1.56
C LYS A 32 -9.60 14.13 -0.31
N ILE A 33 -10.30 14.07 0.82
CA ILE A 33 -9.73 13.53 2.07
C ILE A 33 -9.34 12.06 1.88
N VAL A 34 -10.25 11.26 1.31
CA VAL A 34 -10.00 9.83 1.02
C VAL A 34 -8.82 9.66 0.07
N PHE A 35 -8.71 10.52 -0.95
CA PHE A 35 -7.59 10.52 -1.89
C PHE A 35 -6.26 10.78 -1.20
N TYR A 36 -6.16 11.82 -0.36
CA TYR A 36 -4.91 12.15 0.33
C TYR A 36 -4.48 11.05 1.30
N ILE A 37 -5.42 10.50 2.09
CA ILE A 37 -5.12 9.43 3.04
C ILE A 37 -4.67 8.16 2.29
N SER A 38 -5.41 7.76 1.25
CA SER A 38 -5.09 6.54 0.50
C SER A 38 -3.76 6.67 -0.23
N THR A 39 -3.48 7.84 -0.81
CA THR A 39 -2.19 8.12 -1.47
C THR A 39 -1.03 8.10 -0.47
N LEU A 40 -1.21 8.68 0.72
CA LEU A 40 -0.19 8.67 1.78
C LEU A 40 0.14 7.23 2.22
N ILE A 41 -0.89 6.43 2.50
CA ILE A 41 -0.72 5.03 2.92
C ILE A 41 -0.09 4.20 1.80
N PHE A 42 -0.51 4.41 0.55
CA PHE A 42 0.10 3.76 -0.61
C PHE A 42 1.60 4.04 -0.69
N LEU A 43 2.01 5.31 -0.57
CA LEU A 43 3.42 5.69 -0.62
C LEU A 43 4.22 5.07 0.52
N LEU A 44 3.68 5.06 1.75
CA LEU A 44 4.34 4.41 2.88
C LEU A 44 4.54 2.91 2.64
N LEU A 45 3.50 2.21 2.19
CA LEU A 45 3.56 0.77 1.89
C LEU A 45 4.52 0.48 0.74
N LEU A 46 4.56 1.34 -0.28
CA LEU A 46 5.47 1.21 -1.42
C LEU A 46 6.92 1.39 -0.98
N ILE A 47 7.22 2.40 -0.16
CA ILE A 47 8.55 2.62 0.40
C ILE A 47 8.96 1.41 1.24
N ILE A 48 8.12 0.96 2.16
CA ILE A 48 8.41 -0.23 2.97
C ILE A 48 8.68 -1.42 2.06
N TYR A 49 7.88 -1.65 1.01
CA TYR A 49 8.08 -2.76 0.09
C TYR A 49 9.43 -2.68 -0.67
N ILE A 50 9.84 -1.49 -1.11
CA ILE A 50 11.10 -1.30 -1.86
C ILE A 50 12.32 -1.48 -0.94
N PHE A 51 12.25 -1.01 0.31
CA PHE A 51 13.39 -0.98 1.22
C PHE A 51 13.43 -2.12 2.24
N HIS A 52 12.40 -2.98 2.30
CA HIS A 52 12.38 -4.13 3.21
C HIS A 52 13.18 -5.30 2.61
N SER A 53 14.36 -5.56 3.16
CA SER A 53 15.11 -6.78 2.89
C SER A 53 14.42 -7.96 3.59
N PRO A 54 14.12 -9.07 2.88
CA PRO A 54 13.59 -10.25 3.53
C PRO A 54 14.58 -10.74 4.60
N PRO A 55 14.07 -11.26 5.75
CA PRO A 55 14.93 -11.86 6.76
C PRO A 55 15.84 -12.91 6.12
N PRO A 56 17.12 -13.01 6.53
CA PRO A 56 17.98 -14.07 6.04
C PRO A 56 17.28 -15.40 6.30
N ALA A 57 17.10 -16.20 5.25
CA ALA A 57 16.54 -17.53 5.37
C ALA A 57 17.36 -18.26 6.45
N THR A 58 16.67 -18.80 7.45
CA THR A 58 17.33 -19.59 8.49
C THR A 58 17.83 -20.84 7.79
N THR A 59 19.09 -20.84 7.37
CA THR A 59 19.80 -22.06 7.04
C THR A 59 19.89 -22.80 8.36
N GLU A 60 18.95 -23.71 8.64
CA GLU A 60 19.19 -24.72 9.66
C GLU A 60 20.53 -25.35 9.30
N ILE A 61 21.54 -25.07 10.12
CA ILE A 61 22.80 -25.78 10.04
C ILE A 61 22.42 -27.20 10.44
N GLN A 62 22.15 -28.04 9.44
CA GLN A 62 21.82 -29.44 9.62
C GLN A 62 23.03 -30.06 10.32
N ASN A 63 22.94 -30.22 11.64
CA ASN A 63 24.07 -30.65 12.45
C ASN A 63 24.29 -32.15 12.15
N PRO A 64 25.39 -32.53 11.46
CA PRO A 64 25.62 -33.91 11.08
C PRO A 64 25.90 -34.82 12.30
N LEU A 65 26.02 -34.25 13.50
CA LEU A 65 26.27 -34.96 14.76
C LEU A 65 24.98 -35.36 15.49
N LEU A 66 23.80 -35.00 14.96
CA LEU A 66 22.48 -35.31 15.54
C LEU A 66 21.76 -36.46 14.81
N ASN A 67 22.48 -37.23 13.97
CA ASN A 67 22.02 -38.47 13.36
C ASN A 67 22.36 -39.69 14.22
#